data_AF-A0A7X7SHX0-F1
#
_entry.id   AF-A0A7X7SHX0-F1
#
_cell.length_a   1.000
_cell.length_b   1.000
_cell.length_c   1.000
_cell.angle_alpha   90.00
_cell.angle_beta   90.00
_cell.angle_gamma   90.00
#
_symmetry.space_group_name_H-M   'P 1'
#
loop_
_entity.id
_entity.type
_entity.pdbx_description
1 polymer ?
#
loop_
_entity_poly.entity_id
_entity_poly.type
_entity_poly.pdbx_seq_one_letter_code
_entity_poly.pdbx_strand_id
1 'polypeptide(L)'
;MTTGALAVESEAGTILRFPDGLFGFPECHTFSLTRDGDDGLWWLQSTEHEALGFVLADPFAIFPDYTVDLSELDVARLRPVGAGDIAILVILT
;
A
#
# COMPACT_ATOMS: atom_id res chain seq x y z
N MET A 1 -1.93 29.73 -26.01
CA MET A 1 -1.66 28.32 -25.63
C MET A 1 -1.96 28.23 -24.14
N THR A 2 -3.16 27.75 -23.79
CA THR A 2 -3.58 27.61 -22.39
C THR A 2 -3.04 26.28 -21.88
N THR A 3 -2.01 26.33 -21.05
CA THR A 3 -1.63 25.18 -20.22
C THR A 3 -2.64 25.11 -19.09
N GLY A 4 -3.65 24.27 -19.27
CA GLY A 4 -4.47 23.81 -18.16
C GLY A 4 -3.63 22.87 -17.32
N ALA A 5 -3.09 23.36 -16.21
CA ALA A 5 -2.69 22.46 -15.13
C ALA A 5 -4.00 21.88 -14.57
N LEU A 6 -4.31 20.64 -14.96
CA LEU A 6 -5.24 19.83 -14.20
C LEU A 6 -4.57 19.59 -12.86
N ALA A 7 -4.92 20.41 -11.87
CA ALA A 7 -4.77 20.02 -10.49
C ALA A 7 -5.66 18.78 -10.34
N VAL A 8 -5.04 17.60 -10.43
CA VAL A 8 -5.65 16.37 -9.94
C VAL A 8 -5.78 16.60 -8.44
N GLU A 9 -6.97 17.01 -8.01
CA GLU A 9 -7.39 16.93 -6.62
C GLU A 9 -7.43 15.45 -6.28
N SER A 10 -6.26 14.87 -5.98
CA SER A 10 -6.17 13.52 -5.48
C SER A 10 -6.93 13.49 -4.16
N GLU A 11 -7.94 12.64 -4.05
CA GLU A 11 -8.38 12.16 -2.74
C GLU A 11 -7.10 11.76 -1.99
N ALA A 12 -6.79 12.46 -0.89
CA ALA A 12 -5.46 12.45 -0.31
C ALA A 12 -5.12 11.04 0.19
N GLY A 13 -4.50 10.25 -0.68
CA GLY A 13 -4.02 8.91 -0.38
C GLY A 13 -2.99 8.96 0.74
N THR A 14 -2.87 7.88 1.49
CA THR A 14 -1.86 7.79 2.53
C THR A 14 -0.50 7.53 1.88
N ILE A 15 0.46 8.42 2.10
CA ILE A 15 1.83 8.20 1.65
C ILE A 15 2.53 7.23 2.60
N LEU A 16 2.94 6.09 2.05
CA LEU A 16 3.70 5.05 2.72
C LEU A 16 5.17 5.13 2.31
N ARG A 17 6.06 4.95 3.30
CA ARG A 17 7.50 4.91 3.07
C ARG A 17 8.05 3.54 3.44
N PHE A 18 8.76 2.93 2.49
CA PHE A 18 9.42 1.63 2.61
C PHE A 18 10.94 1.86 2.65
N PRO A 19 11.58 1.87 3.83
CA PRO A 19 13.00 2.20 3.97
C PRO A 19 13.93 1.31 3.14
N ASP A 20 13.58 0.03 3.04
CA ASP A 20 14.31 -1.00 2.29
C ASP A 20 13.74 -1.20 0.86
N GLY A 21 12.77 -0.39 0.46
CA GLY A 21 11.99 -0.56 -0.78
C GLY A 21 11.01 -1.74 -0.71
N LEU A 22 10.49 -2.16 -1.87
CA LEU A 22 9.69 -3.38 -1.99
C LEU A 22 10.53 -4.53 -2.52
N PHE A 23 10.18 -5.77 -2.17
CA PHE A 23 10.80 -6.95 -2.78
C PHE A 23 10.61 -6.92 -4.30
N GLY A 24 11.71 -6.99 -5.05
CA GLY A 24 11.74 -6.83 -6.51
C GLY A 24 11.88 -5.37 -7.00
N PHE A 25 11.68 -4.38 -6.12
CA PHE A 25 11.82 -2.94 -6.40
C PHE A 25 12.55 -2.23 -5.24
N PRO A 26 13.81 -2.61 -4.92
CA PRO A 26 14.56 -2.06 -3.80
C PRO A 26 14.83 -0.54 -3.89
N GLU A 27 14.74 0.03 -5.09
CA GLU A 27 14.94 1.46 -5.37
C GLU A 27 13.67 2.31 -5.16
N CYS A 28 12.50 1.67 -5.04
CA CYS A 28 11.22 2.36 -4.89
C CYS A 28 10.87 2.46 -3.41
N HIS A 29 10.91 3.67 -2.85
CA HIS A 29 10.78 3.87 -1.41
C HIS A 29 9.46 4.52 -1.01
N THR A 30 8.77 5.19 -1.93
CA THR A 30 7.58 5.97 -1.59
C THR A 30 6.39 5.59 -2.47
N PHE A 31 5.27 5.30 -1.83
CA PHE A 31 4.04 4.88 -2.48
C PHE A 31 2.84 5.65 -1.92
N SER A 32 1.86 5.93 -2.77
CA SER A 32 0.53 6.38 -2.35
C SER A 32 -0.39 5.17 -2.24
N LEU A 33 -1.04 5.02 -1.09
CA LEU A 33 -2.12 4.07 -0.88
C LEU A 33 -3.47 4.79 -0.96
N THR A 34 -4.28 4.43 -1.94
CA THR A 34 -5.60 5.03 -2.17
C THR A 34 -6.65 3.94 -2.23
N ARG A 35 -7.82 4.17 -1.61
CA ARG A 35 -8.94 3.24 -1.70
C ARG A 35 -9.62 3.38 -3.06
N ASP A 36 -9.90 2.26 -3.71
CA ASP A 36 -10.64 2.22 -4.97
C ASP A 36 -12.13 2.01 -4.68
N GLY A 37 -12.88 3.12 -4.59
CA GLY A 37 -14.32 3.10 -4.33
C GLY A 37 -14.73 2.34 -3.06
N ASP A 38 -15.82 1.57 -3.17
CA ASP A 38 -16.40 0.79 -2.07
C ASP A 38 -16.16 -0.72 -2.18
N ASP A 39 -15.45 -1.18 -3.21
CA ASP A 39 -15.27 -2.60 -3.52
C ASP A 39 -14.25 -3.30 -2.62
N GLY A 40 -13.68 -2.59 -1.64
CA GLY A 40 -12.66 -3.14 -0.73
C GLY A 40 -11.32 -3.40 -1.42
N LEU A 41 -11.02 -2.60 -2.44
CA LEU A 41 -9.74 -2.62 -3.15
C LEU A 41 -8.93 -1.36 -2.83
N TRP A 42 -7.62 -1.48 -2.95
CA TRP A 42 -6.69 -0.37 -2.81
C TRP A 42 -5.70 -0.36 -3.96
N TRP A 43 -5.31 0.85 -4.37
CA TRP A 43 -4.18 1.09 -5.24
C TRP A 43 -2.96 1.46 -4.40
N LEU A 44 -1.87 0.72 -4.59
CA LEU A 44 -0.54 1.08 -4.09
C LEU A 44 0.31 1.53 -5.27
N GLN A 45 0.40 2.85 -5.46
CA GLN A 45 1.04 3.48 -6.61
C GLN A 45 2.40 4.07 -6.22
N SER A 46 3.47 3.75 -6.95
CA SER A 46 4.78 4.38 -6.72
C SER A 46 4.68 5.87 -7.05
N THR A 47 5.24 6.72 -6.17
CA THR A 47 5.36 8.17 -6.45
C THR A 47 6.57 8.51 -7.30
N GLU A 48 7.44 7.54 -7.53
CA GLU A 48 8.72 7.69 -8.24
C GLU A 48 8.63 7.12 -9.67
N HIS A 49 7.77 6.10 -9.88
CA HIS A 49 7.60 5.41 -11.15
C HIS A 49 6.11 5.22 -11.49
N GLU A 50 5.58 6.03 -12.41
CA GLU A 50 4.15 6.01 -12.77
C GLU A 50 3.66 4.64 -13.26
N ALA A 51 4.50 3.88 -13.97
CA ALA A 51 4.15 2.56 -14.47
C ALA A 51 4.13 1.45 -13.40
N LEU A 52 4.57 1.76 -12.16
CA LEU A 52 4.63 0.79 -11.07
C LEU A 52 3.50 1.02 -10.07
N GLY A 53 2.48 0.17 -10.15
CA GLY A 53 1.35 0.17 -9.23
C GLY A 53 0.82 -1.24 -9.00
N PHE A 54 0.23 -1.45 -7.83
CA PHE A 54 -0.36 -2.73 -7.44
C PHE A 54 -1.82 -2.54 -7.01
N VAL A 55 -2.67 -3.48 -7.39
CA VAL A 55 -4.00 -3.63 -6.82
C VAL A 55 -3.88 -4.52 -5.60
N LEU A 56 -4.41 -4.04 -4.48
CA LEU A 56 -4.42 -4.72 -3.20
C LEU A 56 -5.86 -5.01 -2.75
N ALA A 57 -6.02 -6.06 -1.96
CA ALA A 57 -7.28 -6.40 -1.31
C ALA A 57 -7.06 -6.81 0.15
N ASP A 58 -8.14 -6.75 0.94
CA ASP A 58 -8.20 -7.36 2.27
C ASP A 58 -8.33 -8.88 2.10
N PRO A 59 -7.32 -9.67 2.49
CA PRO A 59 -7.39 -11.12 2.34
C PRO A 59 -8.49 -11.74 3.18
N PHE A 60 -8.88 -11.16 4.31
CA PHE A 60 -9.90 -11.72 5.21
C PHE A 60 -11.31 -11.60 4.64
N ALA A 61 -11.55 -10.62 3.76
CA ALA A 61 -12.81 -10.48 3.02
C ALA A 61 -13.01 -11.61 1.99
N ILE A 62 -11.93 -12.19 1.48
CA ILE A 62 -11.95 -13.22 0.44
C ILE A 62 -11.74 -14.62 1.05
N PHE A 63 -10.83 -14.71 2.01
CA PHE A 63 -10.43 -15.92 2.72
C PHE A 63 -10.53 -15.65 4.23
N PRO A 64 -11.70 -15.88 4.87
CA PRO A 64 -11.91 -15.57 6.28
C PRO A 64 -10.94 -16.27 7.23
N ASP A 65 -10.42 -17.43 6.83
CA ASP A 65 -9.46 -18.22 7.59
C ASP A 65 -7.99 -17.91 7.22
N TYR A 66 -7.72 -16.80 6.52
CA TYR A 66 -6.35 -16.37 6.21
C TYR A 66 -5.58 -16.09 7.50
N THR A 67 -4.36 -16.57 7.61
CA THR A 67 -3.50 -16.35 8.79
C THR A 67 -2.14 -15.86 8.35
N VAL A 68 -1.64 -14.80 9.00
CA VAL A 68 -0.27 -14.31 8.82
C VAL A 68 0.54 -14.68 10.06
N ASP A 69 1.65 -15.38 9.84
CA ASP A 69 2.63 -15.68 10.88
C ASP A 69 3.79 -14.68 10.77
N LEU A 70 3.92 -13.80 11.77
CA LEU A 70 4.99 -12.80 11.83
C LEU A 70 5.99 -13.21 12.90
N SER A 71 7.27 -13.27 12.54
CA SER A 71 8.33 -13.55 13.51
C SER A 71 8.46 -12.41 14.53
N GLU A 72 9.02 -12.68 15.71
CA GLU A 72 9.29 -11.63 16.71
C GLU A 72 10.17 -10.50 16.14
N LEU A 73 11.07 -10.82 15.20
CA LEU A 73 11.92 -9.85 14.53
C LEU A 73 11.11 -8.93 13.61
N ASP A 74 10.15 -9.48 12.86
CA ASP A 74 9.28 -8.71 11.97
C ASP A 74 8.36 -7.78 12.77
N VAL A 75 7.78 -8.31 13.86
CA VAL A 75 6.98 -7.51 14.79
C VAL A 75 7.83 -6.39 15.42
N ALA A 76 9.08 -6.68 15.81
CA ALA A 76 9.97 -5.68 16.37
C ALA A 76 10.31 -4.55 15.38
N ARG A 77 10.44 -4.86 14.08
CA ARG A 77 10.68 -3.85 13.03
C ARG A 77 9.51 -2.89 12.84
N LEU A 78 8.29 -3.32 13.18
CA LEU A 78 7.09 -2.49 13.06
C LEU A 78 6.85 -1.59 14.27
N ARG A 79 7.55 -1.79 15.40
CA ARG A 79 7.27 -1.07 16.66
C ARG A 79 7.55 0.44 16.58
N PRO A 80 6.80 1.27 17.35
CA PRO A 80 5.84 0.91 18.42
C PRO A 80 4.39 0.88 17.90
N VAL A 81 3.98 -0.21 17.26
CA VAL A 81 2.61 -0.44 16.80
C VAL A 81 2.01 -1.61 17.57
N GLY A 82 0.75 -1.49 17.98
CA GLY A 82 -0.05 -2.59 18.51
C GLY A 82 -0.72 -3.38 17.38
N ALA A 83 -1.36 -4.50 17.69
CA ALA A 83 -2.04 -5.32 16.67
C ALA A 83 -3.15 -4.55 15.92
N GLY A 84 -3.81 -3.59 16.56
CA GLY A 84 -4.83 -2.75 15.94
C GLY A 84 -4.29 -1.68 14.99
N ASP A 85 -2.97 -1.45 14.96
CA ASP A 85 -2.31 -0.46 14.11
C ASP A 85 -1.74 -1.10 12.83
N ILE A 86 -1.89 -2.42 12.66
CA ILE A 86 -1.34 -3.18 11.54
C ILE A 86 -2.45 -3.45 10.52
N ALA A 87 -2.21 -3.06 9.27
CA ALA A 87 -3.02 -3.46 8.14
C ALA A 87 -2.36 -4.63 7.40
N ILE A 88 -3.17 -5.60 6.98
CA ILE A 88 -2.74 -6.73 6.14
C ILE A 88 -3.48 -6.60 4.81
N LEU A 89 -2.72 -6.54 3.72
CA LEU A 89 -3.22 -6.46 2.36
C LEU A 89 -2.45 -7.44 1.47
N VAL A 90 -3.11 -7.97 0.45
CA VAL A 90 -2.51 -8.90 -0.52
C VAL A 90 -2.51 -8.30 -1.91
N ILE A 91 -1.45 -8.55 -2.69
CA ILE A 91 -1.37 -8.16 -4.10
C ILE A 91 -2.21 -9.13 -4.93
N LEU A 92 -3.06 -8.60 -5.80
CA LEU A 92 -3.83 -9.39 -6.77
C LEU A 92 -3.02 -9.63 -8.05
N THR A 93 -3.15 -10.84 -8.63
CA THR A 93 -2.50 -11.25 -9.90
C THR A 93 -3.47 -11.98 -10.81
#